data_AF-A0A6G4TVY4-F1
#
_entry.id   AF-A0A6G4TVY4-F1
#
_cell.length_a   1.000
_cell.length_b   1.000
_cell.length_c   1.000
_cell.angle_alpha   90.00
_cell.angle_beta   90.00
_cell.angle_gamma   90.00
#
_symmetry.space_group_name_H-M   'P 1'
#
loop_
_entity.id
_entity.type
_entity.pdbx_description
1 polymer ?
#
loop_
_entity_poly.entity_id
_entity_poly.type
_entity_poly.pdbx_seq_one_letter_code
_entity_poly.pdbx_strand_id
1 'polypeptide(L)'
;MVFSTSAPRERVKFGSVTLNRRSICMLREAERIGGFKLRIVQGSFNRGAVPASAGTHDGGGAMDVSVRGLTREQIRHRVVSLRKAGWAAWRRTSPPFNGPHIHAIAVGDPDLSAGAKRQVTDYKNHKNGLAGHGPDPDPRVDPKFFSAAFLARYVTRPGVKPFADASILAFASKRFETTKRQFTSASSRRHIELVQGALKEVGLYPFRVDGEWGPRTHEGYRNWRTRLGVKNATGVVGRPGLEALGRKTGNFRVKA
;
A
#
# COMPACT_ATOMS: atom_id res chain seq x y z
N MET A 1 -9.67 2.94 -3.06
CA MET A 1 -8.21 3.01 -3.15
C MET A 1 -7.72 1.82 -3.97
N VAL A 2 -7.32 2.04 -5.23
CA VAL A 2 -6.61 1.03 -6.01
C VAL A 2 -5.15 1.16 -5.61
N PHE A 3 -4.64 0.20 -4.87
CA PHE A 3 -3.24 0.13 -4.51
C PHE A 3 -2.41 -0.26 -5.74
N SER A 4 -2.19 0.70 -6.64
CA SER A 4 -1.33 0.51 -7.81
C SER A 4 0.13 0.47 -7.37
N THR A 5 0.82 -0.62 -7.68
CA THR A 5 2.26 -0.79 -7.44
C THR A 5 2.99 -0.88 -8.79
N SER A 6 3.30 0.25 -9.43
CA SER A 6 4.14 0.25 -10.66
C SER A 6 5.51 -0.44 -10.46
N ALA A 7 5.96 -0.56 -9.21
CA ALA A 7 7.15 -1.31 -8.82
C ALA A 7 6.91 -2.08 -7.49
N PRO A 8 6.28 -3.27 -7.50
CA PRO A 8 5.87 -3.97 -6.27
C PRO A 8 7.04 -4.36 -5.36
N ARG A 9 8.21 -4.62 -5.94
CA ARG A 9 9.47 -4.97 -5.24
C ARG A 9 10.24 -3.77 -4.70
N GLU A 10 9.90 -2.54 -5.12
CA GLU A 10 10.63 -1.35 -4.71
C GLU A 10 10.62 -1.20 -3.19
N ARG A 11 11.82 -1.10 -2.61
CA ARG A 11 12.03 -0.91 -1.17
C ARG A 11 11.81 0.56 -0.83
N VAL A 12 10.95 0.81 0.13
CA VAL A 12 10.54 2.15 0.55
C VAL A 12 10.75 2.28 2.06
N LYS A 13 11.35 3.41 2.47
CA LYS A 13 11.39 3.80 3.88
C LYS A 13 9.98 4.18 4.33
N PHE A 14 9.47 3.47 5.34
CA PHE A 14 8.17 3.69 5.93
C PHE A 14 8.36 4.01 7.42
N GLY A 15 8.48 5.30 7.74
CA GLY A 15 8.97 5.71 9.05
C GLY A 15 10.43 5.26 9.24
N SER A 16 10.71 4.59 10.37
CA SER A 16 12.04 4.06 10.68
C SER A 16 12.35 2.70 10.05
N VAL A 17 11.35 2.03 9.46
CA VAL A 17 11.51 0.67 8.89
C VAL A 17 11.51 0.69 7.36
N THR A 18 11.94 -0.42 6.75
CA THR A 18 11.86 -0.63 5.30
C THR A 18 10.77 -1.64 4.98
N LEU A 19 9.94 -1.37 3.97
CA LEU A 19 8.96 -2.31 3.40
C LEU A 19 9.01 -2.19 1.87
N ASN A 20 8.53 -3.19 1.12
CA ASN A 20 8.33 -3.01 -0.31
C ASN A 20 6.97 -2.34 -0.62
N ARG A 21 6.82 -1.70 -1.79
CA ARG A 21 5.58 -1.00 -2.19
C ARG A 21 4.34 -1.89 -2.08
N ARG A 22 4.45 -3.17 -2.44
CA ARG A 22 3.37 -4.17 -2.29
C ARG A 22 2.91 -4.33 -0.85
N SER A 23 3.85 -4.51 0.07
CA SER A 23 3.57 -4.63 1.51
C SER A 23 2.92 -3.36 2.05
N ILE A 24 3.40 -2.17 1.66
CA ILE A 24 2.79 -0.90 2.07
C ILE A 24 1.33 -0.80 1.59
N CYS A 25 1.06 -1.27 0.39
CA CYS A 25 -0.29 -1.32 -0.17
C CYS A 25 -1.22 -2.24 0.63
N MET A 26 -0.78 -3.46 0.91
CA MET A 26 -1.52 -4.42 1.73
C MET A 26 -1.72 -3.89 3.17
N LEU A 27 -0.71 -3.23 3.73
CA LEU A 27 -0.77 -2.61 5.06
C LEU A 27 -1.86 -1.53 5.12
N ARG A 28 -1.87 -0.62 4.14
CA ARG A 28 -2.87 0.44 4.05
C ARG A 28 -4.28 -0.10 3.82
N GLU A 29 -4.43 -1.22 3.11
CA GLU A 29 -5.72 -1.88 2.99
C GLU A 29 -6.20 -2.44 4.34
N ALA A 30 -5.32 -3.05 5.12
CA ALA A 30 -5.65 -3.52 6.47
C ALA A 30 -6.10 -2.36 7.38
N GLU A 31 -5.38 -1.24 7.35
CA GLU A 31 -5.74 -0.01 8.06
C GLU A 31 -7.11 0.53 7.64
N ARG A 32 -7.41 0.49 6.33
CA ARG A 32 -8.70 0.92 5.78
C ARG A 32 -9.85 0.00 6.22
N ILE A 33 -9.65 -1.32 6.15
CA ILE A 33 -10.64 -2.32 6.56
C ILE A 33 -10.96 -2.19 8.05
N GLY A 34 -9.92 -1.97 8.87
CA GLY A 34 -10.07 -1.97 10.32
C GLY A 34 -10.32 -0.60 10.96
N GLY A 35 -10.23 0.50 10.21
CA GLY A 35 -10.42 1.85 10.74
C GLY A 35 -9.37 2.27 11.77
N PHE A 36 -8.12 1.83 11.60
CA PHE A 36 -7.02 2.12 12.54
C PHE A 36 -5.70 2.43 11.82
N LYS A 37 -4.69 2.86 12.59
CA LYS A 37 -3.30 2.93 12.15
C LYS A 37 -2.45 1.87 12.85
N LEU A 38 -1.53 1.25 12.10
CA LEU A 38 -0.64 0.23 12.60
C LEU A 38 0.75 0.83 12.83
N ARG A 39 1.31 0.60 14.04
CA ARG A 39 2.68 1.01 14.38
C ARG A 39 3.61 -0.16 14.12
N ILE A 40 4.40 -0.07 13.05
CA ILE A 40 5.38 -1.10 12.68
C ILE A 40 6.61 -0.96 13.56
N VAL A 41 7.04 -2.07 14.18
CA VAL A 41 8.24 -2.12 15.04
C VAL A 41 9.42 -2.78 14.36
N GLN A 42 9.17 -3.68 13.42
CA GLN A 42 10.20 -4.25 12.54
C GLN A 42 9.64 -4.39 11.12
N GLY A 43 10.46 -4.00 10.13
CA GLY A 43 10.12 -4.12 8.71
C GLY A 43 10.76 -5.33 8.02
N SER A 44 10.73 -5.28 6.70
CA SER A 44 11.37 -6.23 5.79
C SER A 44 12.84 -5.88 5.55
N PHE A 45 13.57 -6.78 4.88
CA PHE A 45 14.96 -6.63 4.46
C PHE A 45 15.97 -6.40 5.61
N ASN A 46 15.73 -7.02 6.75
CA ASN A 46 16.54 -6.92 7.97
C ASN A 46 17.48 -8.12 8.12
N ARG A 47 18.29 -8.37 7.09
CA ARG A 47 19.17 -9.55 7.05
C ARG A 47 20.11 -9.60 8.25
N GLY A 48 20.00 -10.67 9.05
CA GLY A 48 20.90 -10.92 10.18
C GLY A 48 20.80 -9.92 11.35
N ALA A 49 19.86 -8.98 11.31
CA ALA A 49 19.73 -7.95 12.34
C ALA A 49 19.11 -8.48 13.64
N VAL A 50 18.35 -9.58 13.56
CA VAL A 50 17.61 -10.13 14.70
C VAL A 50 17.66 -11.67 14.67
N PRO A 51 18.58 -12.31 15.43
CA PRO A 51 18.78 -13.77 15.44
C PRO A 51 17.49 -14.56 15.73
N ALA A 52 16.71 -13.99 16.64
CA ALA A 52 15.35 -14.33 16.99
C ALA A 52 14.39 -14.60 15.81
N SER A 53 14.46 -13.83 14.74
CA SER A 53 13.49 -13.92 13.63
C SER A 53 13.69 -15.13 12.72
N ALA A 54 14.73 -15.96 12.93
CA ALA A 54 15.09 -17.08 12.06
C ALA A 54 15.15 -16.71 10.56
N GLY A 55 15.52 -15.45 10.27
CA GLY A 55 15.64 -14.90 8.92
C GLY A 55 14.31 -14.63 8.19
N THR A 56 13.16 -14.66 8.87
CA THR A 56 11.85 -14.37 8.23
C THR A 56 11.79 -12.94 7.67
N HIS A 57 12.51 -12.00 8.29
CA HIS A 57 12.60 -10.61 7.86
C HIS A 57 13.73 -10.31 6.87
N ASP A 58 14.54 -11.29 6.46
CA ASP A 58 15.70 -11.06 5.57
C ASP A 58 15.29 -10.62 4.16
N GLY A 59 14.05 -10.93 3.75
CA GLY A 59 13.45 -10.58 2.47
C GLY A 59 12.35 -9.53 2.59
N GLY A 60 11.58 -9.36 1.51
CA GLY A 60 10.36 -8.55 1.47
C GLY A 60 9.19 -9.22 2.21
N GLY A 61 8.09 -8.49 2.36
CA GLY A 61 6.82 -9.05 2.80
C GLY A 61 6.70 -9.43 4.28
N ALA A 62 7.69 -9.16 5.13
CA ALA A 62 7.60 -9.41 6.57
C ALA A 62 7.49 -8.11 7.37
N MET A 63 6.61 -8.09 8.37
CA MET A 63 6.52 -6.99 9.33
C MET A 63 6.03 -7.44 10.70
N ASP A 64 6.49 -6.74 11.73
CA ASP A 64 5.97 -6.85 13.09
C ASP A 64 5.27 -5.56 13.49
N VAL A 65 4.09 -5.71 14.09
CA VAL A 65 3.24 -4.60 14.53
C VAL A 65 3.17 -4.58 16.05
N SER A 66 3.40 -3.41 16.63
CA SER A 66 3.20 -3.18 18.06
C SER A 66 1.75 -3.42 18.47
N VAL A 67 1.58 -4.06 19.63
CA VAL A 67 0.28 -4.13 20.34
C VAL A 67 0.26 -3.37 21.66
N ARG A 68 1.28 -2.56 21.95
CA ARG A 68 1.34 -1.74 23.17
C ARG A 68 0.07 -0.89 23.32
N GLY A 69 -0.56 -0.97 24.49
CA GLY A 69 -1.76 -0.21 24.84
C GLY A 69 -3.06 -0.73 24.19
N LEU A 70 -3.06 -1.93 23.60
CA LEU A 70 -4.24 -2.52 22.98
C LEU A 70 -4.85 -3.64 23.82
N THR A 71 -6.17 -3.73 23.82
CA THR A 71 -6.90 -4.88 24.38
C THR A 71 -6.78 -6.11 23.48
N ARG A 72 -7.13 -7.29 24.01
CA ARG A 72 -7.13 -8.55 23.25
C ARG A 72 -8.04 -8.49 22.03
N GLU A 73 -9.20 -7.86 22.15
CA GLU A 73 -10.20 -7.67 21.09
C GLU A 73 -9.66 -6.73 20.02
N GLN A 74 -8.98 -5.65 20.42
CA GLN A 74 -8.33 -4.72 19.52
C GLN A 74 -7.17 -5.37 18.74
N ILE A 75 -6.43 -6.29 19.37
CA ILE A 75 -5.40 -7.10 18.70
C ILE A 75 -6.06 -8.08 17.72
N ARG A 76 -7.11 -8.79 18.15
CA ARG A 76 -7.89 -9.71 17.31
C ARG A 76 -8.45 -9.00 16.07
N HIS A 77 -9.02 -7.82 16.23
CA HIS A 77 -9.53 -7.01 15.13
C HIS A 77 -8.41 -6.66 14.14
N ARG A 78 -7.22 -6.27 14.62
CA ARG A 78 -6.07 -5.99 13.75
C ARG A 78 -5.60 -7.22 12.99
N VAL A 79 -5.49 -8.38 13.64
CA VAL A 79 -5.12 -9.64 12.99
C VAL A 79 -6.13 -9.99 11.89
N VAL A 80 -7.43 -9.91 12.16
CA VAL A 80 -8.48 -10.18 11.16
C VAL A 80 -8.41 -9.22 9.98
N SER A 81 -8.20 -7.93 10.22
CA SER A 81 -8.10 -6.92 9.15
C SER A 81 -6.83 -7.08 8.31
N LEU A 82 -5.70 -7.47 8.92
CA LEU A 82 -4.49 -7.88 8.21
C LEU A 82 -4.77 -9.11 7.33
N ARG A 83 -5.43 -10.14 7.87
CA ARG A 83 -5.81 -11.34 7.11
C ARG A 83 -6.72 -11.03 5.94
N LYS A 84 -7.73 -10.16 6.12
CA LYS A 84 -8.61 -9.67 5.03
C LYS A 84 -7.87 -8.86 3.97
N ALA A 85 -6.70 -8.29 4.29
CA ALA A 85 -5.84 -7.63 3.33
C ALA A 85 -4.82 -8.58 2.65
N GLY A 86 -4.81 -9.86 3.00
CA GLY A 86 -3.93 -10.88 2.39
C GLY A 86 -2.65 -11.19 3.17
N TRP A 87 -2.56 -10.77 4.43
CA TRP A 87 -1.44 -11.13 5.31
C TRP A 87 -1.69 -12.45 6.04
N ALA A 88 -0.72 -13.35 6.03
CA ALA A 88 -0.62 -14.42 7.01
C ALA A 88 -0.16 -13.80 8.33
N ALA A 89 -1.09 -13.55 9.25
CA ALA A 89 -0.83 -12.76 10.45
C ALA A 89 -1.21 -13.51 11.73
N TRP A 90 -0.37 -13.41 12.77
CA TRP A 90 -0.57 -14.04 14.07
C TRP A 90 -0.22 -13.08 15.21
N ARG A 91 -0.97 -13.13 16.31
CA ARG A 91 -0.52 -12.58 17.59
C ARG A 91 0.63 -13.43 18.13
N ARG A 92 1.69 -12.78 18.59
CA ARG A 92 2.82 -13.37 19.31
C ARG A 92 2.81 -12.84 20.73
N THR A 93 3.04 -13.72 21.70
CA THR A 93 2.98 -13.39 23.15
C THR A 93 4.32 -13.55 23.86
N SER A 94 5.37 -14.09 23.22
CA SER A 94 6.66 -14.38 23.87
C SER A 94 7.77 -14.76 22.88
N PRO A 95 9.06 -14.79 23.32
CA PRO A 95 10.26 -14.53 22.52
C PRO A 95 10.30 -15.22 21.15
N PRO A 96 10.87 -14.52 20.16
CA PRO A 96 12.23 -13.98 20.34
C PRO A 96 12.37 -12.46 20.09
N PHE A 97 11.26 -11.73 19.97
CA PHE A 97 11.20 -10.29 20.20
C PHE A 97 10.70 -10.01 21.62
N ASN A 98 11.31 -9.04 22.32
CA ASN A 98 10.94 -8.62 23.67
C ASN A 98 9.52 -8.00 23.70
N GLY A 99 8.50 -8.85 23.75
CA GLY A 99 7.13 -8.50 24.09
C GLY A 99 6.07 -8.90 23.05
N PRO A 100 4.79 -8.81 23.44
CA PRO A 100 3.68 -9.10 22.54
C PRO A 100 3.69 -8.22 21.28
N HIS A 101 3.39 -8.82 20.13
CA HIS A 101 3.29 -8.14 18.84
C HIS A 101 2.39 -8.93 17.88
N ILE A 102 2.07 -8.37 16.71
CA ILE A 102 1.49 -9.13 15.60
C ILE A 102 2.59 -9.35 14.57
N HIS A 103 2.89 -10.60 14.26
CA HIS A 103 3.78 -10.97 13.17
C HIS A 103 2.97 -11.22 11.91
N ALA A 104 3.37 -10.62 10.79
CA ALA A 104 2.61 -10.70 9.54
C ALA A 104 3.50 -10.89 8.31
N ILE A 105 3.14 -11.87 7.48
CA ILE A 105 3.80 -12.15 6.19
C ILE A 105 2.83 -11.89 5.03
N ALA A 106 3.21 -11.05 4.08
CA ALA A 106 2.44 -10.70 2.89
C ALA A 106 2.39 -11.90 1.93
N VAL A 107 1.26 -12.62 1.90
CA VAL A 107 1.12 -13.82 1.07
C VAL A 107 1.34 -13.45 -0.40
N GLY A 108 2.18 -14.23 -1.10
CA GLY A 108 2.49 -14.02 -2.51
C GLY A 108 3.50 -12.89 -2.80
N ASP A 109 4.25 -12.42 -1.80
CA ASP A 109 5.29 -11.44 -2.03
C ASP A 109 6.47 -12.10 -2.79
N PRO A 110 6.97 -11.48 -3.88
CA PRO A 110 8.02 -12.09 -4.68
C PRO A 110 9.39 -12.09 -3.99
N ASP A 111 9.58 -11.28 -2.96
CA ASP A 111 10.86 -11.12 -2.26
C ASP A 111 10.88 -11.81 -0.88
N LEU A 112 9.89 -12.65 -0.55
CA LEU A 112 9.86 -13.40 0.71
C LEU A 112 11.16 -14.19 0.93
N SER A 113 11.70 -14.14 2.15
CA SER A 113 12.78 -15.04 2.56
C SER A 113 12.31 -16.50 2.60
N ALA A 114 13.25 -17.44 2.66
CA ALA A 114 12.92 -18.86 2.78
C ALA A 114 12.10 -19.17 4.04
N GLY A 115 12.42 -18.51 5.17
CA GLY A 115 11.65 -18.61 6.42
C GLY A 115 10.22 -18.10 6.27
N ALA A 116 10.05 -16.93 5.67
CA ALA A 116 8.73 -16.35 5.45
C ALA A 116 7.86 -17.20 4.50
N LYS A 117 8.46 -17.82 3.46
CA LYS A 117 7.75 -18.77 2.57
C LYS A 117 7.21 -19.97 3.36
N ARG A 118 8.00 -20.55 4.27
CA ARG A 118 7.55 -21.65 5.14
C ARG A 118 6.39 -21.23 6.04
N GLN A 119 6.45 -20.03 6.61
CA GLN A 119 5.35 -19.51 7.44
C GLN A 119 4.06 -19.30 6.65
N VAL A 120 4.13 -18.87 5.39
CA VAL A 120 2.95 -18.79 4.51
C VAL A 120 2.35 -20.18 4.27
N THR A 121 3.18 -21.21 4.08
CA THR A 121 2.71 -22.60 3.96
C THR A 121 2.01 -23.05 5.24
N ASP A 122 2.60 -22.79 6.41
CA ASP A 122 1.99 -23.08 7.70
C ASP A 122 0.65 -22.37 7.89
N TYR A 123 0.58 -21.09 7.54
CA TYR A 123 -0.68 -20.33 7.59
C TYR A 123 -1.79 -20.97 6.76
N LYS A 124 -1.46 -21.46 5.56
CA LYS A 124 -2.42 -22.16 4.68
C LYS A 124 -2.86 -23.50 5.27
N ASN A 125 -1.96 -24.16 6.01
CA ASN A 125 -2.22 -25.42 6.70
C ASN A 125 -2.79 -25.24 8.12
N HIS A 126 -3.32 -24.05 8.45
CA HIS A 126 -3.93 -23.74 9.76
C HIS A 126 -2.95 -23.84 10.95
N LYS A 127 -1.67 -23.61 10.70
CA LYS A 127 -0.58 -23.64 11.69
C LYS A 127 -0.11 -22.24 12.08
N ASN A 128 0.65 -22.18 13.18
CA ASN A 128 1.09 -20.95 13.82
C ASN A 128 2.35 -20.33 13.19
N GLY A 129 3.02 -21.00 12.23
CA GLY A 129 4.23 -20.48 11.58
C GLY A 129 5.47 -20.47 12.46
N LEU A 130 5.51 -21.28 13.52
CA LEU A 130 6.69 -21.50 14.37
C LEU A 130 7.24 -22.91 14.14
N ALA A 131 8.48 -23.18 14.57
CA ALA A 131 9.17 -24.46 14.34
C ALA A 131 8.37 -25.70 14.81
N GLY A 132 7.54 -25.57 15.85
CA GLY A 132 6.71 -26.67 16.35
C GLY A 132 5.41 -26.92 15.56
N HIS A 133 5.10 -26.12 14.53
CA HIS A 133 3.94 -26.30 13.65
C HIS A 133 2.58 -26.43 14.37
N GLY A 134 2.47 -25.87 15.58
CA GLY A 134 1.23 -25.91 16.37
C GLY A 134 0.07 -25.17 15.69
N PRO A 135 -1.17 -25.36 16.17
CA PRO A 135 -2.35 -24.76 15.55
C PRO A 135 -2.31 -23.22 15.59
N ASP A 136 -2.83 -22.58 14.53
CA ASP A 136 -3.02 -21.14 14.44
C ASP A 136 -3.96 -20.64 15.56
N PRO A 137 -3.48 -19.79 16.50
CA PRO A 137 -4.28 -19.39 17.67
C PRO A 137 -5.27 -18.25 17.39
N ASP A 138 -5.33 -17.74 16.15
CA ASP A 138 -6.13 -16.55 15.81
C ASP A 138 -7.23 -16.84 14.77
N PRO A 139 -8.31 -16.03 14.73
CA PRO A 139 -9.48 -16.30 13.91
C PRO A 139 -9.17 -16.30 12.42
N ARG A 140 -9.64 -17.34 11.73
CA ARG A 140 -9.52 -17.47 10.28
C ARG A 140 -10.44 -16.48 9.55
N VAL A 141 -10.11 -16.22 8.31
CA VAL A 141 -10.94 -15.47 7.36
C VAL A 141 -11.14 -16.32 6.11
N ASP A 142 -12.12 -15.92 5.29
CA ASP A 142 -12.41 -16.55 4.01
C ASP A 142 -11.13 -16.72 3.15
N PRO A 143 -10.81 -17.95 2.68
CA PRO A 143 -9.63 -18.21 1.86
C PRO A 143 -9.50 -17.34 0.60
N LYS A 144 -10.60 -16.74 0.10
CA LYS A 144 -10.56 -15.85 -1.07
C LYS A 144 -9.57 -14.70 -0.92
N PHE A 145 -9.34 -14.22 0.31
CA PHE A 145 -8.38 -13.15 0.63
C PHE A 145 -6.91 -13.54 0.35
N PHE A 146 -6.66 -14.82 0.07
CA PHE A 146 -5.33 -15.36 -0.25
C PHE A 146 -5.25 -15.97 -1.65
N SER A 147 -6.32 -15.86 -2.45
CA SER A 147 -6.32 -16.32 -3.84
C SER A 147 -5.37 -15.48 -4.71
N ALA A 148 -4.82 -16.08 -5.76
CA ALA A 148 -4.00 -15.35 -6.72
C ALA A 148 -4.76 -14.16 -7.33
N ALA A 149 -6.05 -14.34 -7.64
CA ALA A 149 -6.92 -13.28 -8.16
C ALA A 149 -7.08 -12.12 -7.15
N PHE A 150 -7.25 -12.42 -5.87
CA PHE A 150 -7.29 -11.40 -4.83
C PHE A 150 -5.95 -10.68 -4.73
N LEU A 151 -4.84 -11.41 -4.57
CA LEU A 151 -3.52 -10.85 -4.32
C LEU A 151 -2.96 -10.10 -5.54
N ALA A 152 -3.43 -10.39 -6.75
CA ALA A 152 -3.15 -9.65 -7.98
C ALA A 152 -3.64 -8.18 -7.94
N ARG A 153 -4.38 -7.77 -6.90
CA ARG A 153 -4.67 -6.34 -6.67
C ARG A 153 -3.48 -5.55 -6.14
N TYR A 154 -2.49 -6.22 -5.53
CA TYR A 154 -1.30 -5.61 -4.92
C TYR A 154 -0.02 -5.82 -5.73
N VAL A 155 -0.12 -6.62 -6.79
CA VAL A 155 0.90 -6.77 -7.80
C VAL A 155 0.19 -6.29 -9.04
N THR A 156 0.50 -5.10 -9.56
CA THR A 156 0.05 -4.78 -10.91
C THR A 156 0.39 -5.98 -11.79
N ARG A 157 -0.62 -6.59 -12.43
CA ARG A 157 -0.36 -7.49 -13.56
C ARG A 157 0.62 -6.75 -14.47
N PRO A 158 1.79 -7.30 -14.81
CA PRO A 158 2.59 -6.73 -15.87
C PRO A 158 1.66 -6.49 -17.07
N GLY A 159 1.48 -5.22 -17.46
CA GLY A 159 0.73 -4.85 -18.67
C GLY A 159 -0.61 -4.12 -18.51
N VAL A 160 -1.32 -4.17 -17.36
CA VAL A 160 -2.62 -3.44 -17.24
C VAL A 160 -2.53 -2.28 -16.26
N LYS A 161 -2.15 -1.11 -16.80
CA LYS A 161 -2.16 0.15 -16.05
C LYS A 161 -3.60 0.54 -15.69
N PRO A 162 -3.89 1.00 -14.44
CA PRO A 162 -5.19 1.57 -14.11
C PRO A 162 -5.44 2.79 -15.00
N PHE A 163 -6.71 3.13 -15.22
CA PHE A 163 -7.07 4.23 -16.11
C PHE A 163 -7.40 5.50 -15.31
N ALA A 164 -6.82 6.64 -15.72
CA ALA A 164 -7.10 7.97 -15.21
C ALA A 164 -7.99 8.77 -16.18
N ASP A 165 -9.25 8.98 -15.81
CA ASP A 165 -10.24 9.64 -16.67
C ASP A 165 -10.00 11.12 -16.87
N ALA A 166 -9.54 11.47 -18.08
CA ALA A 166 -9.19 12.83 -18.45
C ALA A 166 -10.40 13.76 -18.35
N SER A 167 -11.60 13.30 -18.69
CA SER A 167 -12.82 14.09 -18.62
C SER A 167 -13.22 14.36 -17.17
N ILE A 168 -13.16 13.34 -16.30
CA ILE A 168 -13.42 13.50 -14.87
C ILE A 168 -12.37 14.41 -14.20
N LEU A 169 -11.11 14.27 -14.57
CA LEU A 169 -10.01 15.07 -14.02
C LEU A 169 -10.03 16.51 -14.55
N ALA A 170 -10.38 16.72 -15.82
CA ALA A 170 -10.60 18.04 -16.39
C ALA A 170 -11.78 18.73 -15.67
N PHE A 171 -12.87 18.01 -15.45
CA PHE A 171 -14.00 18.52 -14.67
C PHE A 171 -13.60 18.91 -13.25
N ALA A 172 -12.94 18.01 -12.51
CA ALA A 172 -12.51 18.28 -11.13
C ALA A 172 -11.56 19.48 -11.03
N SER A 173 -10.57 19.54 -11.93
CA SER A 173 -9.56 20.60 -11.94
C SER A 173 -10.12 21.95 -12.40
N LYS A 174 -11.01 21.96 -13.41
CA LYS A 174 -11.70 23.17 -13.86
C LYS A 174 -12.69 23.68 -12.81
N ARG A 175 -13.41 22.79 -12.12
CA ARG A 175 -14.30 23.16 -11.02
C ARG A 175 -13.54 23.85 -9.88
N PHE A 176 -12.37 23.31 -9.50
CA PHE A 176 -11.50 23.98 -8.54
C PHE A 176 -11.00 25.32 -9.09
N GLU A 177 -10.57 25.39 -10.35
CA GLU A 177 -10.04 26.63 -10.93
C GLU A 177 -11.08 27.75 -10.91
N THR A 178 -12.34 27.44 -11.26
CA THR A 178 -13.42 28.43 -11.34
C THR A 178 -13.94 28.85 -9.98
N THR A 179 -14.03 27.93 -9.00
CA THR A 179 -14.69 28.26 -7.72
C THR A 179 -13.77 28.31 -6.53
N LYS A 180 -12.50 27.92 -6.71
CA LYS A 180 -11.47 27.80 -5.65
C LYS A 180 -11.88 26.92 -4.47
N ARG A 181 -12.87 26.03 -4.66
CA ARG A 181 -13.36 25.08 -3.65
C ARG A 181 -12.83 23.70 -3.97
N GLN A 182 -12.38 22.99 -2.93
CA GLN A 182 -11.93 21.60 -3.07
C GLN A 182 -13.05 20.73 -3.63
N PHE A 183 -12.69 19.80 -4.50
CA PHE A 183 -13.65 18.90 -5.13
C PHE A 183 -13.27 17.44 -4.93
N THR A 184 -14.24 16.63 -4.49
CA THR A 184 -14.13 15.18 -4.45
C THR A 184 -15.52 14.55 -4.62
N SER A 185 -15.57 13.43 -5.33
CA SER A 185 -16.75 12.59 -5.49
C SER A 185 -16.31 11.14 -5.50
N ALA A 186 -17.23 10.20 -5.26
CA ALA A 186 -16.91 8.77 -5.36
C ALA A 186 -16.35 8.40 -6.75
N SER A 187 -16.85 9.04 -7.82
CA SER A 187 -16.39 8.84 -9.20
C SER A 187 -15.02 9.46 -9.48
N SER A 188 -14.69 10.60 -8.88
CA SER A 188 -13.43 11.33 -9.14
C SER A 188 -12.29 10.92 -8.21
N ARG A 189 -12.57 10.56 -6.95
CA ARG A 189 -11.58 10.28 -5.90
C ARG A 189 -10.49 9.34 -6.40
N ARG A 190 -10.86 8.22 -7.03
CA ARG A 190 -9.89 7.25 -7.56
C ARG A 190 -8.96 7.82 -8.63
N HIS A 191 -9.46 8.69 -9.50
CA HIS A 191 -8.66 9.30 -10.57
C HIS A 191 -7.74 10.39 -9.99
N ILE A 192 -8.25 11.14 -9.01
CA ILE A 192 -7.46 12.15 -8.29
C ILE A 192 -6.32 11.48 -7.50
N GLU A 193 -6.58 10.35 -6.83
CA GLU A 193 -5.56 9.54 -6.15
C GLU A 193 -4.44 9.11 -7.11
N LEU A 194 -4.77 8.70 -8.34
CA LEU A 194 -3.78 8.34 -9.37
C LEU A 194 -2.89 9.52 -9.75
N VAL A 195 -3.47 10.71 -9.95
CA VAL A 195 -2.72 11.92 -10.29
C VAL A 195 -1.83 12.37 -9.13
N GLN A 196 -2.38 12.46 -7.92
CA GLN A 196 -1.61 12.84 -6.73
C GLN A 196 -0.47 11.86 -6.44
N GLY A 197 -0.71 10.56 -6.60
CA GLY A 197 0.33 9.54 -6.48
C GLY A 197 1.45 9.73 -7.49
N ALA A 198 1.12 9.96 -8.77
CA ALA A 198 2.11 10.22 -9.80
C ALA A 198 2.86 11.55 -9.61
N LEU A 199 2.17 12.62 -9.21
CA LEU A 199 2.80 13.91 -8.89
C LEU A 199 3.75 13.78 -7.70
N LYS A 200 3.39 12.98 -6.70
CA LYS A 200 4.26 12.70 -5.55
C LYS A 200 5.54 11.98 -5.98
N GLU A 201 5.43 10.99 -6.87
CA GLU A 201 6.59 10.24 -7.39
C GLU A 201 7.58 11.11 -8.16
N VAL A 202 7.10 12.11 -8.91
CA VAL A 202 7.97 13.08 -9.61
C VAL A 202 8.40 14.26 -8.71
N GLY A 203 8.12 14.21 -7.41
CA GLY A 203 8.53 15.23 -6.44
C GLY A 203 7.75 16.56 -6.54
N LEU A 204 6.56 16.55 -7.12
CA LEU A 204 5.70 17.73 -7.31
C LEU A 204 4.48 17.76 -6.39
N TYR A 205 4.33 16.77 -5.50
CA TYR A 205 3.25 16.71 -4.53
C TYR A 205 3.73 16.06 -3.22
N PRO A 206 4.35 16.82 -2.30
CA PRO A 206 4.89 16.27 -1.05
C PRO A 206 3.79 15.86 -0.05
N PHE A 207 2.54 16.22 -0.32
CA PHE A 207 1.41 16.06 0.60
C PHE A 207 0.80 14.65 0.59
N ARG A 208 -0.16 14.41 1.51
CA ARG A 208 -0.94 13.18 1.55
C ARG A 208 -1.79 13.04 0.28
N VAL A 209 -1.84 11.83 -0.27
CA VAL A 209 -2.80 11.45 -1.31
C VAL A 209 -4.15 11.22 -0.61
N ASP A 210 -5.10 12.11 -0.87
CA ASP A 210 -6.43 12.16 -0.22
C ASP A 210 -7.58 12.00 -1.22
N GLY A 211 -7.28 12.06 -2.53
CA GLY A 211 -8.28 11.98 -3.59
C GLY A 211 -9.17 13.21 -3.67
N GLU A 212 -8.67 14.36 -3.21
CA GLU A 212 -9.33 15.66 -3.28
C GLU A 212 -8.59 16.60 -4.22
N TRP A 213 -9.31 17.19 -5.16
CA TRP A 213 -8.74 18.19 -6.04
C TRP A 213 -8.82 19.55 -5.36
N GLY A 214 -7.71 19.98 -4.75
CA GLY A 214 -7.57 21.26 -4.07
C GLY A 214 -6.36 22.07 -4.53
N PRO A 215 -6.00 23.16 -3.81
CA PRO A 215 -4.90 24.06 -4.19
C PRO A 215 -3.57 23.31 -4.41
N ARG A 216 -3.26 22.36 -3.53
CA ARG A 216 -2.04 21.55 -3.59
C ARG A 216 -1.98 20.66 -4.82
N THR A 217 -3.08 19.98 -5.15
CA THR A 217 -3.16 19.11 -6.33
C THR A 217 -3.08 19.95 -7.60
N HIS A 218 -3.78 21.08 -7.62
CA HIS A 218 -3.79 22.01 -8.74
C HIS A 218 -2.40 22.63 -8.99
N GLU A 219 -1.70 23.03 -7.94
CA GLU A 219 -0.32 23.54 -8.02
C GLU A 219 0.68 22.46 -8.48
N GLY A 220 0.62 21.26 -7.90
CA GLY A 220 1.49 20.16 -8.31
C GLY A 220 1.33 19.82 -9.80
N TYR A 221 0.08 19.81 -10.29
CA TYR A 221 -0.20 19.57 -11.70
C TYR A 221 0.22 20.74 -12.61
N ARG A 222 0.08 21.99 -12.15
CA ARG A 222 0.62 23.17 -12.82
C ARG A 222 2.13 23.06 -13.01
N ASN A 223 2.85 22.75 -11.93
CA ASN A 223 4.31 22.60 -11.96
C ASN A 223 4.74 21.44 -12.87
N TRP A 224 3.94 20.38 -12.94
CA TRP A 224 4.17 19.29 -13.89
C TRP A 224 4.07 19.77 -15.34
N ARG A 225 3.05 20.55 -15.67
CA ARG A 225 2.91 21.15 -17.01
C ARG A 225 4.02 22.14 -17.34
N THR A 226 4.50 22.91 -16.36
CA THR A 226 5.68 23.78 -16.53
C THR A 226 6.93 22.94 -16.85
N ARG A 227 7.13 21.80 -16.18
CA ARG A 227 8.25 20.87 -16.49
C ARG A 227 8.15 20.28 -17.91
N LEU A 228 6.96 20.23 -18.49
CA LEU A 228 6.76 19.83 -19.90
C LEU A 228 6.96 20.99 -20.89
N GLY A 229 7.38 22.18 -20.44
CA GLY A 229 7.60 23.34 -21.29
C GLY A 229 6.32 24.11 -21.66
N VAL A 230 5.19 23.84 -21.02
CA VAL A 230 3.94 24.57 -21.29
C VAL A 230 4.06 25.98 -20.72
N LYS A 231 4.12 26.99 -21.61
CA LYS A 231 4.06 28.41 -21.24
C LYS A 231 2.71 28.73 -20.60
N ASN A 232 2.72 29.54 -19.53
CA ASN A 232 1.51 29.93 -18.78
C ASN A 232 0.65 28.74 -18.31
N ALA A 233 1.31 27.67 -17.85
CA ALA A 233 0.62 26.48 -17.36
C ALA A 233 -0.37 26.81 -16.23
N THR A 234 -1.58 26.25 -16.33
CA THR A 234 -2.58 26.21 -15.25
C THR A 234 -2.62 24.83 -14.61
N GLY A 235 -3.29 24.69 -13.46
CA GLY A 235 -3.51 23.37 -12.84
C GLY A 235 -4.68 22.59 -13.44
N VAL A 236 -5.28 23.07 -14.54
CA VAL A 236 -6.33 22.31 -15.26
C VAL A 236 -5.72 21.14 -15.99
N VAL A 237 -6.37 19.99 -15.83
CA VAL A 237 -5.95 18.74 -16.44
C VAL A 237 -6.32 18.72 -17.92
N GLY A 238 -5.30 18.77 -18.77
CA GLY A 238 -5.38 18.41 -20.18
C GLY A 238 -4.81 17.02 -20.43
N ARG A 239 -5.34 16.33 -21.45
CA ARG A 239 -4.94 14.97 -21.84
C ARG A 239 -3.42 14.82 -22.10
N PRO A 240 -2.73 15.70 -22.87
CA PRO A 240 -1.30 15.53 -23.12
C PRO A 240 -0.45 15.53 -21.85
N GLY A 241 -0.74 16.44 -20.91
CA GLY A 241 -0.04 16.49 -19.62
C GLY A 241 -0.31 15.27 -18.76
N LEU A 242 -1.53 14.74 -18.81
CA LEU A 242 -1.95 13.59 -18.03
C LEU A 242 -1.31 12.30 -18.57
N GLU A 243 -1.29 12.15 -19.90
CA GLU A 243 -0.60 11.05 -20.57
C GLU A 243 0.90 11.08 -20.33
N ALA A 244 1.53 12.26 -20.39
CA ALA A 244 2.95 12.41 -20.06
C ALA A 244 3.24 12.02 -18.61
N LEU A 245 2.38 12.39 -17.66
CA LEU A 245 2.52 12.02 -16.25
C LEU A 245 2.39 10.51 -16.06
N GLY A 246 1.39 9.90 -16.68
CA GLY A 246 1.17 8.45 -16.66
C GLY A 246 2.30 7.67 -17.33
N ARG A 247 2.89 8.19 -18.43
CA ARG A 247 4.07 7.61 -19.08
C ARG A 247 5.32 7.72 -18.21
N LYS A 248 5.60 8.91 -17.64
CA LYS A 248 6.80 9.18 -16.84
C LYS A 248 6.89 8.30 -15.59
N THR A 249 5.76 8.05 -14.95
CA THR A 249 5.69 7.27 -13.69
C THR A 249 5.29 5.81 -13.91
N GLY A 250 4.74 5.47 -15.07
CA GLY A 250 4.15 4.15 -15.32
C GLY A 250 2.87 3.87 -14.50
N ASN A 251 2.34 4.85 -13.76
CA ASN A 251 1.31 4.62 -12.75
C ASN A 251 -0.11 4.42 -13.29
N PHE A 252 -0.42 4.94 -14.49
CA PHE A 252 -1.74 4.83 -15.11
C PHE A 252 -1.67 5.03 -16.63
N ARG A 253 -2.74 4.63 -17.33
CA ARG A 253 -3.04 4.99 -18.72
C ARG A 253 -4.15 6.03 -18.76
N VAL A 254 -4.30 6.71 -19.89
CA VAL A 254 -5.44 7.57 -20.20
C VAL A 254 -6.30 6.84 -21.25
N LYS A 255 -7.61 7.05 -21.24
CA LYS A 255 -8.70 6.51 -22.06
C LYS A 255 -9.27 7.77 -22.69
N ALA A 256 -9.71 7.59 -23.92
CA ALA A 256 -10.49 8.57 -24.62
C ALA A 256 -11.75 8.94 -23.80
#